data_AF-F1LK03-F1
#
_entry.id   AF-F1LK03-F1
#
_cell.length_a   1.000
_cell.length_b   1.000
_cell.length_c   1.000
_cell.angle_alpha   90.00
_cell.angle_beta   90.00
_cell.angle_gamma   90.00
#
_symmetry.space_group_name_H-M   'P 1'
#
loop_
_entity.id
_entity.type
_entity.pdbx_description
1 polymer ?
#
loop_
_entity_poly.entity_id
_entity_poly.type
_entity_poly.pdbx_seq_one_letter_code
_entity_poly.pdbx_strand_id
1 'polypeptide(L)'
;PPTEEQIEESLAGNLCRCTGYRPIVDAFRVFAKTNDMLYTNASLNSTPRGEFVCPSTGKPCSCGSKTICKDDTIEQKTACGDRYEPISYSEIDGKTYTNKELIFPSELLLRKLTYLSLNGFGGLKWYRPLRLQHVLDLKAKYPDAKLVIGNTEIGIEMRLKGIQYQVLVCVAYVPELNKLSVKDDGLEIGAAVRLSELLKLFRKVTKERAAHETSSCKAFIEQIKWFAGTQIKNVASVGGNICTASPISDLNPLWMAARAKFQIIDCKGNIRTAAAENFFLGYRKVDLASTEILLSIFLPWTRPFEFVKEFKQAHRRDDDIAIVNAGMRVCLEEKNEKWVVSDASIAYGGVAPLSLSATKTKNFLIGKTWNHELLQGAWKVMEKDILIKEDAPGGMV
;
A
#
# COMPACT_ATOMS: atom_id res chain seq x y z
N PRO A 1 -8.39 11.97 -18.44
CA PRO A 1 -9.05 10.66 -18.32
C PRO A 1 -8.11 9.69 -17.60
N PRO A 2 -8.63 8.90 -16.65
CA PRO A 2 -7.86 7.90 -15.94
C PRO A 2 -7.40 6.76 -16.87
N THR A 3 -6.36 6.03 -16.45
CA THR A 3 -6.02 4.72 -17.03
C THR A 3 -6.85 3.61 -16.39
N GLU A 4 -6.90 2.43 -17.02
CA GLU A 4 -7.57 1.26 -16.43
C GLU A 4 -6.97 0.89 -15.06
N GLU A 5 -5.65 0.91 -14.93
CA GLU A 5 -4.96 0.68 -13.65
C GLU A 5 -5.38 1.69 -12.57
N GLN A 6 -5.59 2.96 -12.92
CA GLN A 6 -6.06 3.98 -11.97
C GLN A 6 -7.51 3.74 -11.51
N ILE A 7 -8.37 3.21 -12.39
CA ILE A 7 -9.74 2.82 -12.06
C ILE A 7 -9.69 1.65 -11.08
N GLU A 8 -8.94 0.59 -11.39
CA GLU A 8 -8.78 -0.57 -10.52
C GLU A 8 -8.21 -0.20 -9.14
N GLU A 9 -7.14 0.62 -9.10
CA GLU A 9 -6.55 1.10 -7.84
C GLU A 9 -7.55 1.91 -6.99
N SER A 10 -8.45 2.65 -7.63
CA SER A 10 -9.49 3.42 -6.94
C SER A 10 -10.61 2.54 -6.38
N LEU A 11 -10.87 1.40 -7.02
CA LEU A 11 -11.91 0.45 -6.62
C LEU A 11 -11.44 -0.58 -5.58
N ALA A 12 -10.13 -0.82 -5.46
CA ALA A 12 -9.55 -1.87 -4.60
C ALA A 12 -10.05 -1.88 -3.13
N GLY A 13 -10.40 -0.72 -2.56
CA GLY A 13 -10.93 -0.61 -1.19
C GLY A 13 -12.46 -0.67 -1.05
N ASN A 14 -13.18 -1.07 -2.10
CA ASN A 14 -14.64 -1.04 -2.12
C ASN A 14 -15.16 -2.47 -2.27
N LEU A 15 -15.95 -2.96 -1.31
CA LEU A 15 -16.52 -4.31 -1.33
C LEU A 15 -17.95 -4.32 -1.88
N CYS A 16 -18.21 -5.12 -2.92
CA CYS A 16 -19.55 -5.37 -3.44
C CYS A 16 -19.85 -6.88 -3.44
N ARG A 17 -20.93 -7.28 -2.76
CA ARG A 17 -21.29 -8.69 -2.60
C ARG A 17 -22.13 -9.25 -3.75
N CYS A 18 -22.74 -8.40 -4.56
CA CYS A 18 -23.79 -8.82 -5.52
C CYS A 18 -23.31 -8.86 -6.97
N THR A 19 -22.58 -7.84 -7.44
CA THR A 19 -22.38 -7.62 -8.89
C THR A 19 -21.26 -8.44 -9.50
N GLY A 20 -20.38 -9.03 -8.68
CA GLY A 20 -19.13 -9.62 -9.16
C GLY A 20 -18.19 -8.60 -9.82
N TYR A 21 -18.37 -7.29 -9.56
CA TYR A 21 -17.62 -6.13 -10.07
C TYR A 21 -17.63 -5.86 -11.57
N ARG A 22 -17.80 -6.87 -12.42
CA ARG A 22 -17.78 -6.73 -13.89
C ARG A 22 -18.59 -5.52 -14.39
N PRO A 23 -19.89 -5.37 -14.09
CA PRO A 23 -20.66 -4.24 -14.61
C PRO A 23 -20.21 -2.88 -14.06
N ILE A 24 -19.56 -2.83 -12.89
CA ILE A 24 -19.03 -1.59 -12.29
C ILE A 24 -17.75 -1.17 -13.04
N VAL A 25 -16.85 -2.12 -13.31
CA VAL A 25 -15.62 -1.85 -14.06
C VAL A 25 -15.95 -1.44 -15.49
N ASP A 26 -16.86 -2.15 -16.15
CA ASP A 26 -17.32 -1.82 -17.51
C ASP A 26 -17.90 -0.40 -17.57
N ALA A 27 -18.66 0.03 -16.56
CA ALA A 27 -19.18 1.39 -16.48
C ALA A 27 -18.07 2.46 -16.32
N PHE A 28 -16.96 2.16 -15.64
CA PHE A 28 -15.86 3.13 -15.49
C PHE A 28 -14.92 3.19 -16.69
N ARG A 29 -14.81 2.11 -17.47
CA ARG A 29 -13.96 2.06 -18.67
C ARG A 29 -14.31 3.13 -19.70
N VAL A 30 -15.57 3.56 -19.77
CA VAL A 30 -15.99 4.68 -20.66
C VAL A 30 -15.26 5.99 -20.39
N PHE A 31 -14.70 6.16 -19.19
CA PHE A 31 -13.89 7.34 -18.83
C PHE A 31 -12.39 7.14 -19.12
N ALA A 32 -11.97 5.91 -19.41
CA ALA A 32 -10.59 5.60 -19.71
C ALA A 32 -10.21 6.04 -21.14
N LYS A 33 -8.93 6.33 -21.35
CA LYS A 33 -8.36 6.68 -22.66
C LYS A 33 -8.01 5.41 -23.45
N THR A 34 -8.87 4.39 -23.45
CA THR A 34 -8.63 3.12 -24.13
C THR A 34 -9.31 3.09 -25.49
N ASN A 35 -8.67 2.39 -26.45
CA ASN A 35 -9.27 2.13 -27.74
C ASN A 35 -10.24 0.96 -27.58
N ASP A 36 -11.52 1.26 -27.33
CA ASP A 36 -12.56 0.25 -27.06
C ASP A 36 -12.94 -0.59 -28.30
N MET A 37 -12.13 -0.57 -29.37
CA MET A 37 -12.26 -1.35 -30.61
C MET A 37 -12.39 -2.87 -30.40
N LEU A 38 -11.90 -3.40 -29.27
CA LEU A 38 -12.01 -4.83 -28.94
C LEU A 38 -13.38 -5.23 -28.37
N TYR A 39 -14.20 -4.26 -27.94
CA TYR A 39 -15.50 -4.50 -27.29
C TYR A 39 -16.65 -3.73 -27.94
N THR A 40 -16.34 -2.71 -28.75
CA THR A 40 -17.24 -2.15 -29.75
C THR A 40 -17.18 -3.07 -30.98
N ASN A 41 -18.34 -3.36 -31.58
CA ASN A 41 -18.56 -4.34 -32.65
C ASN A 41 -17.77 -4.12 -33.98
N ALA A 42 -16.65 -3.39 -33.99
CA ALA A 42 -15.84 -3.12 -35.18
C ALA A 42 -15.06 -4.35 -35.70
N SER A 43 -14.98 -5.44 -34.93
CA SER A 43 -14.33 -6.70 -35.36
C SER A 43 -15.28 -7.71 -36.03
N LEU A 44 -16.58 -7.40 -36.18
CA LEU A 44 -17.54 -8.28 -36.84
C LEU A 44 -17.80 -7.87 -38.30
N ASN A 45 -16.74 -7.62 -39.05
CA ASN A 45 -16.81 -7.77 -40.51
C ASN A 45 -16.51 -9.22 -40.87
N SER A 46 -17.58 -10.02 -40.89
CA SER A 46 -17.80 -11.21 -41.72
C SER A 46 -16.68 -12.25 -41.86
N THR A 47 -16.83 -13.40 -41.22
CA THR A 47 -16.41 -14.72 -41.74
C THR A 47 -17.27 -15.82 -41.07
N PRO A 48 -17.52 -16.98 -41.69
CA PRO A 48 -18.79 -17.69 -41.60
C PRO A 48 -18.89 -18.69 -40.43
N ARG A 49 -20.02 -18.61 -39.73
CA ARG A 49 -20.84 -19.72 -39.16
C ARG A 49 -20.05 -20.91 -38.58
N GLY A 50 -19.50 -20.75 -37.38
CA GLY A 50 -19.18 -21.87 -36.46
C GLY A 50 -20.37 -22.19 -35.56
N GLU A 51 -20.57 -23.47 -35.21
CA GLU A 51 -21.69 -23.96 -34.40
C GLU A 51 -21.78 -23.27 -33.02
N PHE A 52 -22.99 -22.89 -32.61
CA PHE A 52 -23.25 -22.24 -31.33
C PHE A 52 -23.00 -23.21 -30.15
N VAL A 53 -22.08 -22.84 -29.25
CA VAL A 53 -21.75 -23.60 -28.04
C VAL A 53 -22.51 -23.02 -26.83
N CYS A 54 -23.22 -23.87 -26.09
CA CYS A 54 -24.06 -23.42 -24.97
C CYS A 54 -23.22 -23.00 -23.75
N PRO A 55 -23.41 -21.78 -23.19
CA PRO A 55 -22.64 -21.30 -22.03
C PRO A 55 -22.79 -22.15 -20.77
N SER A 56 -23.93 -22.82 -20.61
CA SER A 56 -24.22 -23.63 -19.41
C SER A 56 -23.61 -25.03 -19.46
N THR A 57 -23.28 -25.54 -20.65
CA THR A 57 -22.81 -26.94 -20.82
C THR A 57 -21.47 -27.07 -21.54
N GLY A 58 -20.98 -26.02 -22.20
CA GLY A 58 -19.70 -26.03 -22.91
C GLY A 58 -19.66 -26.95 -24.13
N LYS A 59 -20.82 -27.37 -24.67
CA LYS A 59 -20.93 -28.25 -25.85
C LYS A 59 -21.84 -27.63 -26.93
N PRO A 60 -21.73 -28.04 -28.21
CA PRO A 60 -22.64 -27.62 -29.27
C PRO A 60 -24.09 -27.99 -28.88
N CYS A 61 -25.00 -27.01 -28.85
CA CYS A 61 -26.43 -27.27 -28.63
C CYS A 61 -27.26 -26.80 -29.83
N SER A 62 -28.29 -27.56 -30.15
CA SER A 62 -29.33 -27.20 -31.11
C SER A 62 -30.43 -26.31 -30.51
N CYS A 63 -30.21 -25.79 -29.30
CA CYS A 63 -31.14 -24.92 -28.59
C CYS A 63 -31.28 -23.51 -29.21
N GLY A 64 -30.47 -23.18 -30.23
CA GLY A 64 -30.54 -21.94 -30.99
C GLY A 64 -31.06 -22.06 -32.43
N SER A 65 -31.68 -23.17 -32.85
CA SER A 65 -32.02 -23.38 -34.27
C SER A 65 -33.42 -23.97 -34.49
N LYS A 66 -34.46 -23.14 -34.42
CA LYS A 66 -35.76 -23.42 -35.06
C LYS A 66 -36.37 -22.13 -35.60
N THR A 67 -36.05 -21.80 -36.85
CA THR A 67 -36.92 -20.97 -37.69
C THR A 67 -37.65 -21.93 -38.62
N ILE A 68 -38.90 -22.26 -38.31
CA ILE A 68 -39.80 -22.95 -39.23
C ILE A 68 -40.80 -21.91 -39.69
N CYS A 69 -40.67 -21.47 -40.94
CA CYS A 69 -41.65 -20.62 -41.61
C CYS A 69 -42.91 -21.44 -41.88
N LYS A 70 -44.05 -20.98 -41.38
CA LYS A 70 -45.35 -21.13 -42.04
C LYS A 70 -46.11 -19.83 -41.88
N ASP A 71 -46.54 -19.28 -43.01
CA ASP A 71 -47.48 -18.18 -43.14
C ASP A 71 -48.71 -18.44 -42.25
N ASP A 72 -49.03 -17.48 -41.39
CA ASP A 72 -50.24 -16.67 -41.54
C ASP A 72 -50.25 -15.57 -40.48
N THR A 73 -50.79 -14.43 -40.88
CA THR A 73 -51.00 -13.18 -40.14
C THR A 73 -51.28 -13.36 -38.63
N ILE A 74 -50.45 -12.71 -37.80
CA ILE A 74 -50.81 -11.92 -36.59
C ILE A 74 -49.51 -11.50 -35.87
N GLU A 75 -49.46 -10.22 -35.49
CA GLU A 75 -48.48 -9.51 -34.68
C GLU A 75 -47.57 -10.39 -33.79
N GLN A 76 -46.33 -10.59 -34.26
CA GLN A 76 -45.28 -11.20 -33.45
C GLN A 76 -44.75 -10.19 -32.43
N LYS A 77 -45.24 -10.33 -31.19
CA LYS A 77 -44.52 -9.93 -29.99
C LYS A 77 -43.17 -10.66 -29.96
N THR A 78 -42.15 -10.01 -30.51
CA THR A 78 -40.76 -10.40 -30.31
C THR A 78 -40.48 -10.21 -28.82
N ALA A 79 -40.32 -11.32 -28.08
CA ALA A 79 -39.71 -11.26 -26.76
C ALA A 79 -38.26 -10.82 -26.99
N CYS A 80 -38.04 -9.51 -26.79
CA CYS A 80 -36.76 -8.86 -26.89
C CYS A 80 -35.81 -9.56 -25.91
N GLY A 81 -34.94 -10.42 -26.44
CA GLY A 81 -33.69 -10.70 -25.76
C GLY A 81 -32.90 -9.41 -25.87
N ASP A 82 -33.11 -8.50 -24.92
CA ASP A 82 -32.29 -7.32 -24.69
C ASP A 82 -30.86 -7.81 -24.42
N ARG A 83 -30.16 -8.17 -25.49
CA ARG A 83 -28.71 -8.12 -25.55
C ARG A 83 -28.43 -6.68 -25.16
N TYR A 84 -27.84 -6.47 -24.00
CA TYR A 84 -27.32 -5.17 -23.61
C TYR A 84 -26.54 -4.64 -24.82
N GLU A 85 -27.16 -3.77 -25.61
CA GLU A 85 -26.42 -2.82 -26.41
C GLU A 85 -25.48 -2.14 -25.42
N PRO A 86 -24.22 -1.87 -25.78
CA PRO A 86 -23.41 -0.99 -24.95
C PRO A 86 -24.21 0.29 -24.88
N ILE A 87 -24.94 0.49 -23.78
CA ILE A 87 -25.71 1.68 -23.63
C ILE A 87 -24.62 2.73 -23.51
N SER A 88 -24.44 3.48 -24.60
CA SER A 88 -23.77 4.77 -24.56
C SER A 88 -24.65 5.64 -23.68
N TYR A 89 -24.67 5.36 -22.37
CA TYR A 89 -25.42 6.08 -21.35
C TYR A 89 -24.64 7.36 -21.03
N SER A 90 -24.37 8.12 -22.08
CA SER A 90 -23.86 9.46 -22.06
C SER A 90 -23.80 9.96 -23.51
N GLU A 91 -24.74 10.81 -23.93
CA GLU A 91 -24.46 11.79 -25.01
C GLU A 91 -23.37 12.80 -24.57
N ILE A 92 -22.94 12.72 -23.31
CA ILE A 92 -22.00 13.61 -22.65
C ILE A 92 -20.60 12.96 -22.72
N ASP A 93 -19.72 13.47 -23.58
CA ASP A 93 -18.29 13.14 -23.53
C ASP A 93 -17.81 13.40 -22.08
N GLY A 94 -17.32 12.38 -21.37
CA GLY A 94 -16.81 12.51 -19.99
C GLY A 94 -15.71 13.57 -19.84
N LYS A 95 -15.12 14.06 -20.94
CA LYS A 95 -14.23 15.23 -20.94
C LYS A 95 -14.94 16.57 -20.68
N THR A 96 -16.26 16.64 -20.85
CA THR A 96 -17.08 17.87 -20.66
C THR A 96 -17.51 18.12 -19.21
N TYR A 97 -17.28 17.17 -18.28
CA TYR A 97 -17.63 17.32 -16.86
C TYR A 97 -16.82 18.39 -16.10
N THR A 98 -15.75 18.91 -16.69
CA THR A 98 -14.81 19.82 -16.02
C THR A 98 -15.40 21.16 -15.59
N ASN A 99 -16.45 21.66 -16.25
CA ASN A 99 -17.02 23.00 -16.00
C ASN A 99 -18.26 23.01 -15.09
N LYS A 100 -18.74 21.86 -14.60
CA LYS A 100 -19.94 21.76 -13.75
C LYS A 100 -19.71 21.06 -12.40
N GLU A 101 -18.46 20.86 -12.01
CA GLU A 101 -18.11 20.29 -10.72
C GLU A 101 -18.46 21.22 -9.55
N LEU A 102 -18.60 20.65 -8.35
CA LEU A 102 -18.79 21.44 -7.15
C LEU A 102 -17.60 22.39 -6.94
N ILE A 103 -17.88 23.68 -6.82
CA ILE A 103 -16.87 24.67 -6.49
C ILE A 103 -16.34 24.42 -5.08
N PHE A 104 -15.04 24.59 -4.89
CA PHE A 104 -14.46 24.54 -3.54
C PHE A 104 -14.96 25.76 -2.74
N PRO A 105 -15.48 25.58 -1.51
CA PRO A 105 -16.04 26.69 -0.72
C PRO A 105 -15.01 27.81 -0.50
N SER A 106 -15.34 29.03 -0.93
CA SER A 106 -14.43 30.19 -0.86
C SER A 106 -14.03 30.56 0.58
N GLU A 107 -14.94 30.36 1.55
CA GLU A 107 -14.64 30.55 2.97
C GLU A 107 -13.47 29.67 3.45
N LEU A 108 -13.38 28.43 2.95
CA LEU A 108 -12.31 27.50 3.32
C LEU A 108 -10.95 27.87 2.71
N LEU A 109 -10.92 28.56 1.56
CA LEU A 109 -9.67 29.08 0.98
C LEU A 109 -9.07 30.19 1.83
N LEU A 110 -9.91 31.01 2.44
CA LEU A 110 -9.50 32.13 3.30
C LEU A 110 -9.19 31.69 4.73
N ARG A 111 -9.54 30.45 5.10
CA ARG A 111 -9.40 29.95 6.46
C ARG A 111 -7.93 29.75 6.82
N LYS A 112 -7.45 30.53 7.78
CA LYS A 112 -6.14 30.32 8.41
C LYS A 112 -6.22 29.14 9.39
N LEU A 113 -5.24 28.23 9.31
CA LEU A 113 -5.13 27.15 10.28
C LEU A 113 -4.84 27.74 11.68
N THR A 114 -5.58 27.26 12.67
CA THR A 114 -5.42 27.64 14.08
C THR A 114 -5.07 26.42 14.94
N TYR A 115 -4.43 26.65 16.07
CA TYR A 115 -4.31 25.61 17.09
C TYR A 115 -5.72 25.30 17.65
N LEU A 116 -5.96 24.04 18.01
CA LEU A 116 -7.22 23.63 18.66
C LEU A 116 -6.93 22.86 19.95
N SER A 117 -7.78 23.08 20.95
CA SER A 117 -7.82 22.32 22.20
C SER A 117 -9.28 22.06 22.50
N LEU A 118 -9.72 20.81 22.31
CA LEU A 118 -11.09 20.39 22.49
C LEU A 118 -11.18 19.43 23.68
N ASN A 119 -12.26 19.54 24.44
CA ASN A 119 -12.60 18.60 25.50
C ASN A 119 -13.80 17.76 25.03
N GLY A 120 -13.67 16.44 25.09
CA GLY A 120 -14.73 15.49 24.80
C GLY A 120 -15.29 14.87 26.08
N PHE A 121 -16.25 13.97 25.89
CA PHE A 121 -16.83 13.19 26.99
C PHE A 121 -15.76 12.38 27.75
N GLY A 122 -16.01 12.13 29.03
CA GLY A 122 -15.12 11.29 29.86
C GLY A 122 -13.74 11.91 30.13
N GLY A 123 -13.58 13.22 29.96
CA GLY A 123 -12.31 13.91 30.20
C GLY A 123 -11.31 13.85 29.03
N LEU A 124 -11.72 13.31 27.88
CA LEU A 124 -10.90 13.25 26.67
C LEU A 124 -10.44 14.63 26.25
N LYS A 125 -9.13 14.80 26.03
CA LYS A 125 -8.55 16.03 25.48
C LYS A 125 -8.01 15.77 24.09
N TRP A 126 -8.37 16.62 23.14
CA TRP A 126 -7.86 16.56 21.78
C TRP A 126 -7.17 17.86 21.40
N TYR A 127 -5.90 17.76 21.02
CA TYR A 127 -5.07 18.89 20.65
C TYR A 127 -4.70 18.86 19.16
N ARG A 128 -4.70 20.02 18.50
CA ARG A 128 -4.14 20.21 17.16
C ARG A 128 -3.04 21.27 17.20
N PRO A 129 -1.79 20.91 17.51
CA PRO A 129 -0.66 21.82 17.35
C PRO A 129 -0.36 22.10 15.87
N LEU A 130 0.24 23.26 15.60
CA LEU A 130 0.72 23.67 14.27
C LEU A 130 2.25 23.88 14.21
N ARG A 131 2.94 23.66 15.33
CA ARG A 131 4.39 23.80 15.47
C ARG A 131 4.94 22.56 16.15
N LEU A 132 6.10 22.09 15.72
CA LEU A 132 6.76 20.94 16.32
C LEU A 132 6.97 21.14 17.83
N GLN A 133 7.43 22.32 18.26
CA GLN A 133 7.64 22.62 19.67
C GLN A 133 6.40 22.34 20.53
N HIS A 134 5.20 22.72 20.08
CA HIS A 134 3.98 22.46 20.84
C HIS A 134 3.66 20.97 20.95
N VAL A 135 4.04 20.15 19.96
CA VAL A 135 3.92 18.68 20.05
C VAL A 135 4.84 18.16 21.14
N LEU A 136 6.09 18.65 21.17
CA LEU A 136 7.10 18.26 22.16
C LEU A 136 6.67 18.66 23.58
N ASP A 137 6.15 19.88 23.76
CA ASP A 137 5.62 20.37 25.03
C ASP A 137 4.43 19.51 25.51
N LEU A 138 3.52 19.16 24.59
CA LEU A 138 2.39 18.28 24.88
C LEU A 138 2.85 16.87 25.25
N LYS A 139 3.89 16.35 24.60
CA LYS A 139 4.45 15.02 24.88
C LYS A 139 5.21 15.00 26.20
N ALA A 140 5.88 16.08 26.58
CA ALA A 140 6.47 16.25 27.90
C ALA A 140 5.39 16.32 29.01
N LYS A 141 4.32 17.07 28.76
CA LYS A 141 3.21 17.23 29.71
C LYS A 141 2.37 15.97 29.85
N TYR A 142 2.17 15.24 28.76
CA TYR A 142 1.38 14.02 28.70
C TYR A 142 2.18 12.91 27.99
N PRO A 143 3.08 12.22 28.71
CA PRO A 143 3.92 11.16 28.13
C PRO A 143 3.11 10.02 27.51
N ASP A 144 1.90 9.76 27.98
CA ASP A 144 1.02 8.72 27.41
C ASP A 144 0.11 9.22 26.28
N ALA A 145 0.21 10.50 25.90
CA ALA A 145 -0.58 11.05 24.80
C ALA A 145 -0.32 10.28 23.50
N LYS A 146 -1.40 9.91 22.82
CA LYS A 146 -1.35 9.25 21.52
C LYS A 146 -1.34 10.28 20.40
N LEU A 147 -0.37 10.15 19.51
CA LEU A 147 -0.29 10.96 18.31
C LEU A 147 -1.22 10.39 17.25
N VAL A 148 -2.04 11.25 16.65
CA VAL A 148 -3.06 10.87 15.67
C VAL A 148 -2.78 11.58 14.35
N ILE A 149 -2.86 10.84 13.24
CA ILE A 149 -2.84 11.39 11.89
C ILE A 149 -4.07 10.88 11.13
N GLY A 150 -4.00 9.67 10.55
CA GLY A 150 -5.11 9.07 9.81
C GLY A 150 -6.12 8.30 10.65
N ASN A 151 -5.83 8.07 11.94
CA ASN A 151 -6.67 7.30 12.87
C ASN A 151 -6.99 5.85 12.44
N THR A 152 -6.26 5.30 11.46
CA THR A 152 -6.51 3.96 10.89
C THR A 152 -6.15 2.80 11.82
N GLU A 153 -5.36 3.05 12.87
CA GLU A 153 -5.08 2.07 13.94
C GLU A 153 -5.78 2.47 15.25
N ILE A 154 -5.55 3.70 15.72
CA ILE A 154 -6.12 4.20 16.98
C ILE A 154 -7.65 4.10 16.98
N GLY A 155 -8.31 4.35 15.84
CA GLY A 155 -9.75 4.16 15.72
C GLY A 155 -10.20 2.71 15.92
N ILE A 156 -9.42 1.74 15.45
CA ILE A 156 -9.67 0.30 15.65
C ILE A 156 -9.44 -0.08 17.12
N GLU A 157 -8.36 0.41 17.73
CA GLU A 157 -8.06 0.20 19.14
C GLU A 157 -9.18 0.72 20.05
N MET A 158 -9.67 1.94 19.81
CA MET A 158 -10.73 2.53 20.60
C MET A 158 -12.08 1.85 20.36
N ARG A 159 -12.43 1.55 19.09
CA ARG A 159 -13.75 1.04 18.74
C ARG A 159 -13.91 -0.46 18.97
N LEU A 160 -12.92 -1.26 18.57
CA LEU A 160 -13.02 -2.72 18.58
C LEU A 160 -12.30 -3.37 19.75
N LYS A 161 -11.23 -2.74 20.27
CA LYS A 161 -10.50 -3.25 21.44
C LYS A 161 -10.89 -2.55 22.75
N GLY A 162 -11.76 -1.54 22.69
CA GLY A 162 -12.24 -0.80 23.87
C GLY A 162 -11.15 0.00 24.60
N ILE A 163 -10.02 0.29 23.94
CA ILE A 163 -8.92 1.04 24.56
C ILE A 163 -9.32 2.51 24.71
N GLN A 164 -9.18 3.06 25.92
CA GLN A 164 -9.51 4.45 26.20
C GLN A 164 -8.25 5.31 26.30
N TYR A 165 -8.13 6.30 25.42
CA TYR A 165 -7.06 7.29 25.45
C TYR A 165 -7.56 8.60 26.00
N GLN A 166 -6.87 9.16 27.01
CA GLN A 166 -7.28 10.41 27.66
C GLN A 166 -6.80 11.65 26.90
N VAL A 167 -5.67 11.56 26.21
CA VAL A 167 -5.07 12.68 25.47
C VAL A 167 -4.70 12.23 24.06
N LEU A 168 -5.28 12.89 23.06
CA LEU A 168 -4.99 12.70 21.65
C LEU A 168 -4.37 13.98 21.07
N VAL A 169 -3.29 13.84 20.31
CA VAL A 169 -2.59 14.96 19.68
C VAL A 169 -2.56 14.74 18.17
N CYS A 170 -3.32 15.54 17.42
CA CYS A 170 -3.34 15.51 15.97
C CYS A 170 -2.11 16.23 15.40
N VAL A 171 -1.15 15.47 14.88
CA VAL A 171 0.13 15.99 14.35
C VAL A 171 0.13 16.14 12.82
N ALA A 172 -1.02 15.92 12.18
CA ALA A 172 -1.18 15.94 10.73
C ALA A 172 -0.81 17.27 10.06
N TYR A 173 -0.82 18.38 10.80
CA TYR A 173 -0.61 19.75 10.31
C TYR A 173 0.74 20.36 10.71
N VAL A 174 1.63 19.58 11.32
CA VAL A 174 2.96 20.03 11.73
C VAL A 174 3.90 19.97 10.51
N PRO A 175 4.42 21.10 10.02
CA PRO A 175 5.17 21.14 8.75
C PRO A 175 6.37 20.20 8.71
N GLU A 176 7.14 20.13 9.80
CA GLU A 176 8.36 19.33 9.91
C GLU A 176 8.06 17.83 9.75
N LEU A 177 6.93 17.36 10.28
CA LEU A 177 6.49 15.97 10.17
C LEU A 177 5.90 15.65 8.78
N ASN A 178 5.63 16.65 7.94
CA ASN A 178 5.08 16.48 6.60
C ASN A 178 6.11 16.76 5.49
N LYS A 179 7.36 17.01 5.86
CA LYS A 179 8.43 17.28 4.91
C LYS A 179 8.70 16.05 4.04
N LEU A 180 8.77 16.25 2.74
CA LEU A 180 9.26 15.28 1.76
C LEU A 180 10.39 15.93 0.98
N SER A 181 11.59 15.36 1.01
CA SER A 181 12.75 15.95 0.35
C SER A 181 13.63 14.91 -0.30
N VAL A 182 13.96 15.17 -1.56
CA VAL A 182 14.94 14.39 -2.33
C VAL A 182 16.31 14.98 -2.04
N LYS A 183 17.24 14.17 -1.53
CA LYS A 183 18.63 14.53 -1.26
C LYS A 183 19.55 13.78 -2.22
N ASP A 184 20.81 14.17 -2.24
CA ASP A 184 21.83 13.51 -3.08
C ASP A 184 22.08 12.06 -2.63
N ASP A 185 21.92 11.77 -1.34
CA ASP A 185 22.21 10.48 -0.70
C ASP A 185 20.96 9.63 -0.39
N GLY A 186 19.75 10.20 -0.52
CA GLY A 186 18.51 9.47 -0.29
C GLY A 186 17.27 10.34 -0.25
N LEU A 187 16.23 9.83 0.40
CA LEU A 187 14.96 10.51 0.66
C LEU A 187 14.82 10.80 2.15
N GLU A 188 14.45 12.04 2.49
CA GLU A 188 13.98 12.42 3.83
C GLU A 188 12.46 12.51 3.82
N ILE A 189 11.82 11.70 4.67
CA ILE A 189 10.38 11.48 4.72
C ILE A 189 9.87 11.78 6.13
N GLY A 190 9.07 12.84 6.29
CA GLY A 190 8.46 13.18 7.56
C GLY A 190 7.48 12.10 8.04
N ALA A 191 7.40 11.89 9.36
CA ALA A 191 6.59 10.82 9.94
C ALA A 191 5.07 10.95 9.68
N ALA A 192 4.57 12.16 9.44
CA ALA A 192 3.15 12.42 9.14
C ALA A 192 2.79 12.41 7.64
N VAL A 193 3.77 12.15 6.77
CA VAL A 193 3.54 11.95 5.34
C VAL A 193 2.55 10.79 5.12
N ARG A 194 1.58 10.99 4.22
CA ARG A 194 0.58 9.99 3.87
C ARG A 194 1.16 9.00 2.88
N LEU A 195 0.72 7.74 2.94
CA LEU A 195 1.21 6.68 2.05
C LEU A 195 0.95 7.02 0.57
N SER A 196 -0.17 7.68 0.25
CA SER A 196 -0.44 8.12 -1.12
C SER A 196 0.52 9.21 -1.63
N GLU A 197 0.90 10.16 -0.79
CA GLU A 197 1.91 11.19 -1.12
C GLU A 197 3.31 10.58 -1.28
N LEU A 198 3.66 9.64 -0.40
CA LEU A 198 4.90 8.88 -0.54
C LEU A 198 4.95 8.10 -1.86
N LEU A 199 3.84 7.44 -2.22
CA LEU A 199 3.73 6.68 -3.47
C LEU A 199 3.89 7.57 -4.71
N LYS A 200 3.30 8.77 -4.70
CA LYS A 200 3.50 9.77 -5.77
C LYS A 200 4.97 10.14 -5.91
N LEU A 201 5.66 10.39 -4.80
CA LEU A 201 7.08 10.70 -4.81
C LEU A 201 7.92 9.53 -5.34
N PHE A 202 7.68 8.31 -4.88
CA PHE A 202 8.38 7.13 -5.38
C PHE A 202 8.21 6.96 -6.89
N ARG A 203 6.96 7.05 -7.39
CA ARG A 203 6.67 6.97 -8.84
C ARG A 203 7.38 8.07 -9.64
N LYS A 204 7.50 9.27 -9.07
CA LYS A 204 8.25 10.38 -9.67
C LYS A 204 9.75 10.06 -9.76
N VAL A 205 10.39 9.74 -8.64
CA VAL A 205 11.85 9.53 -8.61
C VAL A 205 12.28 8.29 -9.42
N THR A 206 11.43 7.26 -9.52
CA THR A 206 11.71 6.09 -10.38
C THR A 206 11.75 6.41 -11.87
N LYS A 207 11.16 7.54 -12.29
CA LYS A 207 11.18 8.02 -13.67
C LYS A 207 12.34 8.99 -13.93
N GLU A 208 12.74 9.74 -12.92
CA GLU A 208 13.74 10.81 -13.02
C GLU A 208 15.17 10.34 -12.75
N ARG A 209 15.35 9.29 -11.92
CA ARG A 209 16.66 8.80 -11.49
C ARG A 209 17.05 7.50 -12.18
N ALA A 210 18.33 7.13 -12.06
CA ALA A 210 18.83 5.89 -12.62
C ALA A 210 18.16 4.66 -11.98
N ALA A 211 17.97 3.60 -12.77
CA ALA A 211 17.26 2.41 -12.33
C ALA A 211 17.91 1.71 -11.12
N HIS A 212 19.25 1.81 -11.00
CA HIS A 212 20.01 1.22 -9.90
C HIS A 212 19.91 2.00 -8.59
N GLU A 213 19.53 3.29 -8.62
CA GLU A 213 19.38 4.12 -7.41
C GLU A 213 18.03 3.95 -6.71
N THR A 214 17.04 3.43 -7.45
CA THR A 214 15.63 3.44 -7.06
C THR A 214 15.07 2.05 -6.78
N SER A 215 15.91 1.03 -6.57
CA SER A 215 15.42 -0.33 -6.31
C SER A 215 14.53 -0.40 -5.07
N SER A 216 14.90 0.29 -3.98
CA SER A 216 14.06 0.40 -2.79
C SER A 216 12.70 1.04 -3.10
N CYS A 217 12.68 2.12 -3.87
CA CYS A 217 11.45 2.83 -4.22
C CYS A 217 10.48 1.93 -5.01
N LYS A 218 11.00 1.13 -5.96
CA LYS A 218 10.21 0.14 -6.70
C LYS A 218 9.61 -0.90 -5.78
N ALA A 219 10.39 -1.43 -4.83
CA ALA A 219 9.89 -2.40 -3.87
C ALA A 219 8.76 -1.83 -2.99
N PHE A 220 8.90 -0.58 -2.53
CA PHE A 220 7.82 0.10 -1.81
C PHE A 220 6.58 0.34 -2.67
N ILE A 221 6.73 0.71 -3.95
CA ILE A 221 5.58 0.89 -4.87
C ILE A 221 4.78 -0.41 -4.98
N GLU A 222 5.45 -1.52 -5.24
CA GLU A 222 4.81 -2.84 -5.37
C GLU A 222 4.16 -3.29 -4.06
N GLN A 223 4.83 -3.08 -2.92
CA GLN A 223 4.26 -3.45 -1.63
C GLN A 223 3.05 -2.60 -1.24
N ILE A 224 3.08 -1.28 -1.51
CA ILE A 224 1.98 -0.35 -1.22
C ILE A 224 0.78 -0.59 -2.15
N LYS A 225 1.02 -1.11 -3.37
CA LYS A 225 -0.05 -1.48 -4.31
C LYS A 225 -1.03 -2.46 -3.68
N TRP A 226 -0.52 -3.48 -2.96
CA TRP A 226 -1.30 -4.53 -2.31
C TRP A 226 -1.58 -4.28 -0.82
N PHE A 227 -1.30 -3.08 -0.29
CA PHE A 227 -1.38 -2.79 1.14
C PHE A 227 -2.82 -2.68 1.65
N ALA A 228 -3.58 -1.72 1.09
CA ALA A 228 -4.96 -1.43 1.44
C ALA A 228 -5.60 -0.58 0.34
N GLY A 229 -6.91 -0.38 0.43
CA GLY A 229 -7.66 0.56 -0.41
C GLY A 229 -7.10 1.99 -0.42
N THR A 230 -7.37 2.72 -1.51
CA THR A 230 -6.95 4.13 -1.71
C THR A 230 -7.42 5.06 -0.57
N GLN A 231 -8.57 4.78 0.03
CA GLN A 231 -9.15 5.50 1.16
C GLN A 231 -8.20 5.45 2.38
N ILE A 232 -7.68 4.27 2.71
CA ILE A 232 -6.73 4.08 3.80
C ILE A 232 -5.39 4.73 3.45
N LYS A 233 -4.86 4.51 2.24
CA LYS A 233 -3.59 5.10 1.79
C LYS A 233 -3.58 6.63 1.82
N ASN A 234 -4.73 7.27 1.63
CA ASN A 234 -4.88 8.73 1.65
C ASN A 234 -4.81 9.36 3.05
N VAL A 235 -4.96 8.58 4.12
CA VAL A 235 -4.95 9.10 5.50
C VAL A 235 -3.90 8.43 6.38
N ALA A 236 -3.57 7.17 6.11
CA ALA A 236 -2.53 6.44 6.81
C ALA A 236 -1.17 7.11 6.59
N SER A 237 -0.42 7.25 7.69
CA SER A 237 0.88 7.91 7.69
C SER A 237 2.03 6.92 7.80
N VAL A 238 3.17 7.27 7.23
CA VAL A 238 4.40 6.46 7.29
C VAL A 238 4.81 6.17 8.73
N GLY A 239 4.90 7.21 9.56
CA GLY A 239 5.27 7.08 10.97
C GLY A 239 4.22 6.33 11.77
N GLY A 240 2.93 6.51 11.48
CA GLY A 240 1.87 5.71 12.09
C GLY A 240 2.02 4.22 11.80
N ASN A 241 2.33 3.84 10.56
CA ASN A 241 2.56 2.44 10.18
C ASN A 241 3.80 1.85 10.90
N ILE A 242 4.91 2.60 10.94
CA ILE A 242 6.15 2.20 11.63
C ILE A 242 5.92 2.05 13.14
N CYS A 243 5.42 3.09 13.81
CA CYS A 243 5.26 3.11 15.26
C CYS A 243 4.15 2.19 15.79
N THR A 244 3.18 1.80 14.94
CA THR A 244 2.21 0.75 15.30
C THR A 244 2.91 -0.60 15.53
N ALA A 245 4.03 -0.85 14.84
CA ALA A 245 4.84 -2.06 14.97
C ALA A 245 4.00 -3.35 14.92
N SER A 246 3.06 -3.41 13.97
CA SER A 246 2.30 -4.62 13.70
C SER A 246 3.25 -5.73 13.24
N PRO A 247 3.16 -6.95 13.79
CA PRO A 247 3.99 -8.08 13.37
C PRO A 247 3.84 -8.42 11.88
N ILE A 248 2.67 -8.11 11.32
CA ILE A 248 2.29 -8.32 9.91
C ILE A 248 2.29 -7.02 9.10
N SER A 249 3.01 -5.99 9.54
CA SER A 249 3.18 -4.77 8.73
C SER A 249 3.91 -5.12 7.44
N ASP A 250 3.32 -4.75 6.31
CA ASP A 250 3.91 -4.94 4.98
C ASP A 250 5.16 -4.06 4.74
N LEU A 251 5.27 -2.92 5.42
CA LEU A 251 6.34 -1.95 5.12
C LEU A 251 7.54 -2.06 6.08
N ASN A 252 7.34 -2.56 7.30
CA ASN A 252 8.40 -2.64 8.31
C ASN A 252 9.58 -3.52 7.85
N PRO A 253 9.38 -4.73 7.30
CA PRO A 253 10.48 -5.53 6.75
C PRO A 253 11.24 -4.82 5.63
N LEU A 254 10.55 -4.03 4.79
CA LEU A 254 11.21 -3.26 3.73
C LEU A 254 12.05 -2.10 4.29
N TRP A 255 11.58 -1.38 5.31
CA TRP A 255 12.40 -0.35 5.97
C TRP A 255 13.68 -0.93 6.55
N MET A 256 13.58 -2.11 7.17
CA MET A 256 14.74 -2.85 7.70
C MET A 256 15.69 -3.26 6.56
N ALA A 257 15.18 -3.91 5.51
CA ALA A 257 15.99 -4.40 4.40
C ALA A 257 16.67 -3.26 3.61
N ALA A 258 15.98 -2.15 3.43
CA ALA A 258 16.45 -0.97 2.69
C ALA A 258 17.42 -0.08 3.49
N ARG A 259 17.88 -0.50 4.67
CA ARG A 259 18.83 0.24 5.53
C ARG A 259 18.31 1.62 5.92
N ALA A 260 16.99 1.75 6.10
CA ALA A 260 16.39 3.01 6.50
C ALA A 260 16.86 3.42 7.91
N LYS A 261 16.97 4.73 8.12
CA LYS A 261 17.33 5.32 9.41
C LYS A 261 16.18 6.18 9.91
N PHE A 262 15.83 6.03 11.18
CA PHE A 262 14.75 6.77 11.82
C PHE A 262 15.33 7.89 12.67
N GLN A 263 14.92 9.13 12.40
CA GLN A 263 15.24 10.29 13.20
C GLN A 263 14.19 10.43 14.31
N ILE A 264 14.65 10.42 15.55
CA ILE A 264 13.82 10.47 16.75
C ILE A 264 14.18 11.74 17.49
N ILE A 265 13.17 12.50 17.89
CA ILE A 265 13.35 13.77 18.61
C ILE A 265 12.72 13.67 20.00
N ASP A 266 13.44 14.14 21.01
CA ASP A 266 12.94 14.24 22.39
C ASP A 266 12.25 15.59 22.65
N CYS A 267 11.64 15.73 23.83
CA CYS A 267 10.96 16.97 24.20
C CYS A 267 11.87 18.18 24.41
N LYS A 268 13.19 17.97 24.49
CA LYS A 268 14.22 19.02 24.60
C LYS A 268 14.76 19.44 23.23
N GLY A 269 14.32 18.78 22.16
CA GLY A 269 14.78 19.04 20.79
C GLY A 269 16.06 18.28 20.41
N ASN A 270 16.54 17.36 21.25
CA ASN A 270 17.69 16.52 20.89
C ASN A 270 17.24 15.47 19.87
N ILE A 271 18.06 15.23 18.85
CA ILE A 271 17.79 14.25 17.80
C ILE A 271 18.76 13.09 17.93
N ARG A 272 18.23 11.87 17.94
CA ARG A 272 19.00 10.64 17.79
C ARG A 272 18.55 9.86 16.56
N THR A 273 19.45 9.03 16.06
CA THR A 273 19.18 8.16 14.91
C THR A 273 19.12 6.71 15.36
N ALA A 274 18.09 5.98 14.94
CA ALA A 274 17.99 4.53 15.08
C ALA A 274 17.99 3.87 13.70
N ALA A 275 18.69 2.74 13.55
CA ALA A 275 18.57 1.92 12.35
C ALA A 275 17.22 1.18 12.38
N ALA A 276 16.54 1.07 11.24
CA ALA A 276 15.25 0.39 11.16
C ALA A 276 15.30 -1.07 11.68
N GLU A 277 16.42 -1.77 11.47
CA GLU A 277 16.62 -3.14 11.96
C GLU A 277 16.61 -3.27 13.49
N ASN A 278 16.93 -2.20 14.23
CA ASN A 278 17.03 -2.19 15.70
C ASN A 278 15.84 -1.49 16.37
N PHE A 279 14.90 -0.96 15.59
CA PHE A 279 13.81 -0.13 16.11
C PHE A 279 12.64 -0.93 16.69
N PHE A 280 12.43 -2.17 16.24
CA PHE A 280 11.32 -3.01 16.69
C PHE A 280 11.79 -3.92 17.83
N LEU A 281 11.25 -3.72 19.03
CA LEU A 281 11.74 -4.36 20.25
C LEU A 281 10.87 -5.53 20.74
N GLY A 282 9.69 -5.71 20.13
CA GLY A 282 8.73 -6.74 20.54
C GLY A 282 7.34 -6.46 19.99
N TYR A 283 6.36 -7.23 20.48
CA TYR A 283 4.96 -7.09 20.06
C TYR A 283 4.45 -5.67 20.30
N ARG A 284 4.20 -4.94 19.19
CA ARG A 284 3.76 -3.54 19.20
C ARG A 284 4.62 -2.62 20.07
N LYS A 285 5.91 -2.93 20.19
CA LYS A 285 6.88 -2.18 20.99
C LYS A 285 8.03 -1.71 20.11
N VAL A 286 8.34 -0.42 20.21
CA VAL A 286 9.40 0.24 19.45
C VAL A 286 10.41 0.93 20.37
N ASP A 287 11.59 1.23 19.83
CA ASP A 287 12.65 1.99 20.48
C ASP A 287 12.31 3.50 20.50
N LEU A 288 11.26 3.85 21.23
CA LEU A 288 10.89 5.24 21.57
C LEU A 288 10.66 5.34 23.08
N ALA A 289 11.33 6.29 23.72
CA ALA A 289 10.99 6.69 25.08
C ALA A 289 9.62 7.40 25.11
N SER A 290 9.00 7.46 26.29
CA SER A 290 7.66 8.05 26.45
C SER A 290 7.60 9.54 26.09
N THR A 291 8.72 10.25 26.12
CA THR A 291 8.86 11.67 25.77
C THR A 291 9.40 11.90 24.35
N GLU A 292 9.63 10.85 23.58
CA GLU A 292 10.17 10.92 22.22
C GLU A 292 9.06 10.75 21.17
N ILE A 293 9.33 11.25 19.97
CA ILE A 293 8.51 11.03 18.79
C ILE A 293 9.38 10.67 17.58
N LEU A 294 8.84 9.89 16.65
CA LEU A 294 9.44 9.70 15.34
C LEU A 294 9.27 10.99 14.53
N LEU A 295 10.38 11.63 14.16
CA LEU A 295 10.40 12.88 13.40
C LEU A 295 10.36 12.61 11.89
N SER A 296 11.31 11.82 11.41
CA SER A 296 11.45 11.51 9.99
C SER A 296 12.17 10.19 9.76
N ILE A 297 12.07 9.72 8.52
CA ILE A 297 12.68 8.51 7.99
C ILE A 297 13.64 8.94 6.90
N PHE A 298 14.87 8.46 6.96
CA PHE A 298 15.84 8.59 5.88
C PHE A 298 15.96 7.24 5.15
N LEU A 299 15.62 7.23 3.86
CA LEU A 299 15.75 6.08 2.98
C LEU A 299 16.91 6.31 2.00
N PRO A 300 18.04 5.61 2.14
CA PRO A 300 19.19 5.82 1.24
C PRO A 300 18.89 5.37 -0.19
N TRP A 301 19.56 5.97 -1.17
CA TRP A 301 19.58 5.43 -2.53
C TRP A 301 20.29 4.09 -2.58
N THR A 302 19.88 3.22 -3.50
CA THR A 302 20.57 1.95 -3.74
C THR A 302 21.83 2.18 -4.59
N ARG A 303 22.87 1.40 -4.31
CA ARG A 303 24.14 1.44 -5.05
C ARG A 303 24.03 0.66 -6.37
N PRO A 304 24.97 0.82 -7.31
CA PRO A 304 25.13 -0.13 -8.41
C PRO A 304 25.22 -1.57 -7.88
N PHE A 305 24.51 -2.49 -8.56
CA PHE A 305 24.41 -3.90 -8.17
C PHE A 305 23.79 -4.16 -6.79
N GLU A 306 23.06 -3.18 -6.24
CA GLU A 306 22.24 -3.35 -5.05
C GLU A 306 20.76 -3.47 -5.43
N PHE A 307 20.14 -4.57 -5.01
CA PHE A 307 18.77 -4.92 -5.35
C PHE A 307 17.95 -5.07 -4.08
N VAL A 308 16.74 -4.52 -4.10
CA VAL A 308 15.74 -4.66 -3.03
C VAL A 308 14.47 -5.25 -3.63
N LYS A 309 13.92 -6.26 -2.96
CA LYS A 309 12.69 -6.95 -3.38
C LYS A 309 11.78 -7.24 -2.20
N GLU A 310 10.50 -7.03 -2.46
CA GLU A 310 9.34 -7.21 -1.60
C GLU A 310 8.64 -8.54 -1.92
N PHE A 311 8.05 -9.15 -0.89
CA PHE A 311 7.21 -10.35 -1.01
C PHE A 311 6.05 -10.25 -0.04
N LYS A 312 4.85 -10.65 -0.47
CA LYS A 312 3.65 -10.74 0.36
C LYS A 312 2.83 -11.96 -0.04
N GLN A 313 2.40 -12.71 0.97
CA GLN A 313 1.38 -13.74 0.84
C GLN A 313 0.18 -13.38 1.73
N ALA A 314 -1.02 -13.42 1.15
CA ALA A 314 -2.29 -13.17 1.82
C ALA A 314 -3.36 -14.14 1.28
N HIS A 315 -4.57 -14.14 1.85
CA HIS A 315 -5.67 -14.97 1.34
C HIS A 315 -6.29 -14.39 0.08
N ARG A 316 -6.20 -13.07 -0.11
CA ARG A 316 -6.62 -12.35 -1.30
C ARG A 316 -5.52 -11.43 -1.78
N ARG A 317 -5.57 -11.08 -3.07
CA ARG A 317 -4.58 -10.23 -3.71
C ARG A 317 -4.62 -8.78 -3.20
N ASP A 318 -5.82 -8.24 -3.00
CA ASP A 318 -6.07 -6.84 -2.64
C ASP A 318 -6.75 -6.73 -1.26
N ASP A 319 -6.44 -5.64 -0.54
CA ASP A 319 -7.09 -5.22 0.72
C ASP A 319 -7.15 -6.30 1.81
N ASP A 320 -6.07 -7.08 1.93
CA ASP A 320 -5.93 -8.16 2.90
C ASP A 320 -4.63 -8.05 3.70
N ILE A 321 -4.65 -8.56 4.92
CA ILE A 321 -3.47 -8.60 5.79
C ILE A 321 -2.53 -9.73 5.35
N ALA A 322 -1.23 -9.52 5.50
CA ALA A 322 -0.27 -10.57 5.18
C ALA A 322 -0.35 -11.74 6.17
N ILE A 323 -0.28 -12.96 5.63
CA ILE A 323 0.06 -14.18 6.39
C ILE A 323 1.56 -14.12 6.70
N VAL A 324 2.37 -13.99 5.65
CA VAL A 324 3.81 -13.74 5.73
C VAL A 324 4.17 -12.71 4.66
N ASN A 325 5.09 -11.81 4.99
CA ASN A 325 5.70 -10.89 4.05
C ASN A 325 7.22 -10.81 4.29
N ALA A 326 7.95 -10.29 3.31
CA ALA A 326 9.39 -10.15 3.42
C ALA A 326 9.91 -8.93 2.67
N GLY A 327 10.94 -8.31 3.24
CA GLY A 327 11.81 -7.37 2.55
C GLY A 327 13.20 -7.98 2.45
N MET A 328 13.73 -8.05 1.23
CA MET A 328 15.06 -8.61 0.97
C MET A 328 15.91 -7.61 0.22
N ARG A 329 17.19 -7.54 0.57
CA ARG A 329 18.19 -6.75 -0.12
C ARG A 329 19.47 -7.55 -0.28
N VAL A 330 20.09 -7.43 -1.45
CA VAL A 330 21.45 -7.92 -1.70
C VAL A 330 22.25 -6.87 -2.46
N CYS A 331 23.53 -6.73 -2.12
CA CYS A 331 24.52 -6.02 -2.92
C CYS A 331 25.50 -7.04 -3.47
N LEU A 332 25.74 -7.00 -4.76
CA LEU A 332 26.67 -7.89 -5.45
C LEU A 332 27.94 -7.12 -5.83
N GLU A 333 29.06 -7.82 -5.82
CA GLU A 333 30.34 -7.35 -6.35
C GLU A 333 30.92 -8.40 -7.29
N GLU A 334 31.58 -7.97 -8.35
CA GLU A 334 32.28 -8.89 -9.25
C GLU A 334 33.70 -9.15 -8.71
N LYS A 335 34.01 -10.42 -8.46
CA LYS A 335 35.31 -10.90 -8.01
C LYS A 335 35.70 -12.16 -8.77
N ASN A 336 36.85 -12.14 -9.44
CA ASN A 336 37.36 -13.27 -10.23
C ASN A 336 36.29 -13.82 -11.21
N GLU A 337 35.67 -12.93 -11.99
CA GLU A 337 34.61 -13.24 -12.97
C GLU A 337 33.35 -13.90 -12.36
N LYS A 338 33.15 -13.77 -11.04
CA LYS A 338 32.00 -14.30 -10.31
C LYS A 338 31.32 -13.20 -9.52
N TRP A 339 29.99 -13.25 -9.47
CA TRP A 339 29.21 -12.39 -8.59
C TRP A 339 29.23 -12.92 -7.17
N VAL A 340 29.72 -12.10 -6.24
CA VAL A 340 29.81 -12.42 -4.82
C VAL A 340 28.89 -11.47 -4.04
N VAL A 341 28.24 -11.97 -3.00
CA VAL A 341 27.43 -11.14 -2.10
C VAL A 341 28.34 -10.31 -1.22
N SER A 342 28.39 -9.00 -1.44
CA SER A 342 29.17 -8.08 -0.58
C SER A 342 28.40 -7.68 0.67
N ASP A 343 27.07 -7.64 0.60
CA ASP A 343 26.20 -7.17 1.67
C ASP A 343 24.76 -7.70 1.46
N ALA A 344 24.06 -8.04 2.54
CA ALA A 344 22.72 -8.62 2.47
C ALA A 344 21.86 -8.22 3.68
N SER A 345 20.55 -8.11 3.46
CA SER A 345 19.56 -7.96 4.53
C SER A 345 18.29 -8.70 4.18
N ILE A 346 17.79 -9.51 5.10
CA ILE A 346 16.53 -10.25 4.94
C ILE A 346 15.71 -10.01 6.20
N ALA A 347 14.48 -9.55 6.01
CA ALA A 347 13.53 -9.32 7.08
C ALA A 347 12.16 -9.90 6.72
N TYR A 348 11.45 -10.41 7.71
CA TYR A 348 10.14 -11.02 7.58
C TYR A 348 9.11 -10.39 8.52
N GLY A 349 7.85 -10.36 8.11
CA GLY A 349 6.71 -10.15 8.98
C GLY A 349 5.80 -11.39 9.00
N GLY A 350 4.95 -11.49 10.02
CA GLY A 350 4.01 -12.60 10.22
C GLY A 350 4.61 -13.89 10.78
N VAL A 351 5.94 -13.97 10.93
CA VAL A 351 6.65 -15.17 11.43
C VAL A 351 7.13 -15.05 12.88
N ALA A 352 6.95 -13.88 13.50
CA ALA A 352 7.35 -13.58 14.86
C ALA A 352 6.47 -12.46 15.44
N PRO A 353 6.50 -12.19 16.75
CA PRO A 353 5.75 -11.08 17.35
C PRO A 353 6.21 -9.67 16.93
N LEU A 354 7.23 -9.55 16.06
CA LEU A 354 7.75 -8.30 15.50
C LEU A 354 8.28 -8.57 14.09
N SER A 355 8.56 -7.53 13.32
CA SER A 355 9.28 -7.69 12.04
C SER A 355 10.71 -8.18 12.30
N LEU A 356 11.00 -9.41 11.91
CA LEU A 356 12.20 -10.15 12.30
C LEU A 356 13.29 -10.04 11.23
N SER A 357 14.52 -9.68 11.62
CA SER A 357 15.68 -9.79 10.74
C SER A 357 16.28 -11.21 10.81
N ALA A 358 16.37 -11.87 9.66
CA ALA A 358 17.00 -13.19 9.52
C ALA A 358 18.54 -13.05 9.55
N THR A 359 19.08 -12.85 10.75
CA THR A 359 20.48 -12.48 10.97
C THR A 359 21.46 -13.62 10.68
N LYS A 360 21.10 -14.87 10.98
CA LYS A 360 21.99 -16.01 10.65
C LYS A 360 22.05 -16.19 9.14
N THR A 361 20.92 -16.01 8.47
CA THR A 361 20.79 -16.16 7.01
C THR A 361 21.55 -15.05 6.30
N LYS A 362 21.38 -13.78 6.70
CA LYS A 362 22.13 -12.65 6.10
C LYS A 362 23.65 -12.84 6.24
N ASN A 363 24.11 -13.28 7.41
CA ASN A 363 25.54 -13.54 7.66
C ASN A 363 26.08 -14.71 6.84
N PHE A 364 25.25 -15.74 6.59
CA PHE A 364 25.63 -16.87 5.75
C PHE A 364 25.79 -16.47 4.28
N LEU A 365 25.01 -15.52 3.79
CA LEU A 365 25.06 -15.08 2.40
C LEU A 365 26.32 -14.29 2.07
N ILE A 366 26.74 -13.40 2.98
CA ILE A 366 27.86 -12.48 2.76
C ILE A 366 29.16 -13.25 2.49
N GLY A 367 29.88 -12.84 1.45
CA GLY A 367 31.14 -13.44 0.99
C GLY A 367 30.99 -14.66 0.09
N LYS A 368 29.76 -15.11 -0.22
CA LYS A 368 29.51 -16.28 -1.08
C LYS A 368 29.15 -15.90 -2.51
N THR A 369 29.46 -16.80 -3.44
CA THR A 369 29.10 -16.68 -4.85
C THR A 369 27.59 -16.80 -5.05
N TRP A 370 27.00 -15.90 -5.83
CA TRP A 370 25.58 -15.87 -6.15
C TRP A 370 25.20 -16.98 -7.15
N ASN A 371 24.93 -18.19 -6.64
CA ASN A 371 24.61 -19.37 -7.45
C ASN A 371 23.54 -20.27 -6.80
N HIS A 372 23.21 -21.40 -7.43
CA HIS A 372 22.20 -22.34 -6.93
C HIS A 372 22.61 -23.01 -5.61
N GLU A 373 23.90 -23.27 -5.40
CA GLU A 373 24.41 -23.85 -4.15
C GLU A 373 24.21 -22.91 -2.96
N LEU A 374 24.41 -21.60 -3.17
CA LEU A 374 24.13 -20.57 -2.17
C LEU A 374 22.67 -20.62 -1.73
N LEU A 375 21.75 -20.72 -2.68
CA LEU A 375 20.32 -20.80 -2.41
C LEU A 375 19.97 -22.04 -1.56
N GLN A 376 20.46 -23.22 -1.92
CA GLN A 376 20.25 -24.44 -1.15
C GLN A 376 20.82 -24.35 0.26
N GLY A 377 22.01 -23.73 0.40
CA GLY A 377 22.61 -23.47 1.70
C GLY A 377 21.80 -22.49 2.55
N ALA A 378 21.29 -21.42 1.93
CA ALA A 378 20.51 -20.39 2.60
C ALA A 378 19.19 -20.96 3.14
N TRP A 379 18.52 -21.85 2.40
CA TRP A 379 17.31 -22.54 2.88
C TRP A 379 17.53 -23.27 4.22
N LYS A 380 18.60 -24.06 4.29
CA LYS A 380 18.96 -24.82 5.51
C LYS A 380 19.30 -23.93 6.71
N VAL A 381 19.82 -22.73 6.45
CA VAL A 381 20.13 -21.75 7.51
C VAL A 381 18.86 -21.03 7.95
N MET A 382 18.00 -20.66 7.01
CA MET A 382 16.74 -19.96 7.24
C MET A 382 15.81 -20.74 8.17
N GLU A 383 15.71 -22.06 8.00
CA GLU A 383 14.93 -22.95 8.90
C GLU A 383 15.38 -22.87 10.37
N LYS A 384 16.65 -22.53 10.62
CA LYS A 384 17.21 -22.36 11.99
C LYS A 384 17.17 -20.91 12.47
N ASP A 385 16.87 -19.98 11.58
CA ASP A 385 16.85 -18.54 11.83
C ASP A 385 15.42 -18.08 12.15
N ILE A 386 14.43 -18.65 11.46
CA ILE A 386 13.01 -18.36 11.61
C ILE A 386 12.34 -19.59 12.24
N LEU A 387 12.17 -19.55 13.55
CA LEU A 387 11.55 -20.64 14.30
C LEU A 387 10.11 -20.24 14.69
N ILE A 388 9.14 -20.88 14.06
CA ILE A 388 7.72 -20.76 14.39
C ILE A 388 7.35 -21.97 15.24
N LYS A 389 6.80 -21.72 16.44
CA LYS A 389 6.35 -22.79 17.34
C LYS A 389 5.00 -23.34 16.90
N GLU A 390 4.71 -24.61 17.18
CA GLU A 390 3.42 -25.24 16.84
C GLU A 390 2.19 -24.49 17.41
N ASP A 391 2.36 -23.79 18.54
CA ASP A 391 1.34 -22.98 19.20
C ASP A 391 1.33 -21.51 18.74
N ALA A 392 2.03 -21.17 17.66
CA ALA A 392 2.12 -19.80 17.18
C ALA A 392 0.72 -19.23 16.83
N PRO A 393 0.40 -18.01 17.31
CA PRO A 393 -0.85 -17.34 16.95
C PRO A 393 -0.95 -17.14 15.44
N GLY A 394 -2.10 -17.51 14.86
CA GLY A 394 -2.34 -17.47 13.41
C GLY A 394 -2.31 -18.84 12.74
N GLY A 395 -1.65 -19.84 13.35
CA GLY A 395 -1.54 -21.19 12.80
C GLY A 395 -0.71 -21.25 11.51
N MET A 396 -0.95 -22.28 10.69
CA MET A 396 -0.19 -22.54 9.44
C MET A 396 1.32 -22.71 9.64
N VAL A 397 1.69 -23.38 10.74
CA VAL A 397 3.07 -23.64 11.18
C VAL A 397 3.70 -24.78 10.39
#